data_AF-A0A9Q1M687-F1
#
_entry.id   AF-A0A9Q1M687-F1
#
_cell.length_a   1.000
_cell.length_b   1.000
_cell.length_c   1.000
_cell.angle_alpha   90.00
_cell.angle_beta   90.00
_cell.angle_gamma   90.00
#
_symmetry.space_group_name_H-M   'P 1'
#
loop_
_entity.id
_entity.type
_entity.pdbx_description
1 polymer ?
#
loop_
_entity_poly.entity_id
_entity_poly.type
_entity_poly.pdbx_seq_one_letter_code
_entity_poly.pdbx_strand_id
1 'polypeptide(L)'
;MSKWISGEEACNMCLVDAISPPDQLLGSACQWALDILECRRPWSISLFRTDRLVPLAEARTLLNSVRAQIQKQNPNVIHSLVCIDVIEHGILCGPRNGLWKEAEALHELRQSDNCRSLVHVFFAKQSTSKIPGITDMGLRPRKINKVAILGGSSMSSGIATVLVLANHYVIMKYIVQNSLQNGIDRVKANLEGHFKEGRMTQEHYKKACTLLKGDLSYDSFKDVDLVIEDVPDIVSLKQQIFADLDECCPPHCIFASNTCIVKLDLIGQRMKPCREIVGIHFLSPSSGTDLLEIVPTERTSPQVLVNLLNFARRIQKTPIVVRNCTGFAVRRMCFPYLQAAMLLVEHGADVYQIDKALTRFGMKLGPFRMIDQDAFQSATVHDAEFLETFPDRPYKSNLIPIMRKNNREGESTCQGFYTYNDKGEASPDPQISKYIEKARIGNIV
;
A
#
# COMPACT_ATOMS: atom_id res chain seq x y z
N MET A 1 5.73 -7.63 -11.74
CA MET A 1 4.34 -8.07 -11.98
C MET A 1 3.92 -7.60 -13.36
N SER A 2 3.13 -8.40 -14.07
CA SER A 2 2.59 -8.04 -15.38
C SER A 2 1.67 -6.82 -15.27
N LYS A 3 1.80 -5.87 -16.19
CA LYS A 3 0.97 -4.67 -16.24
C LYS A 3 -0.25 -4.96 -17.14
N TRP A 4 -1.44 -4.59 -16.68
CA TRP A 4 -2.61 -4.54 -17.56
C TRP A 4 -2.44 -3.39 -18.56
N ILE A 5 -2.68 -3.68 -19.83
CA ILE A 5 -2.64 -2.69 -20.92
C ILE A 5 -4.06 -2.44 -21.42
N SER A 6 -4.35 -1.21 -21.85
CA SER A 6 -5.64 -0.88 -22.46
C SER A 6 -5.77 -1.48 -23.87
N GLY A 7 -7.00 -1.55 -24.41
CA GLY A 7 -7.22 -1.99 -25.79
C GLY A 7 -6.47 -1.10 -26.82
N GLU A 8 -6.42 0.20 -26.55
CA GLU A 8 -5.67 1.17 -27.37
C GLU A 8 -4.16 0.93 -27.31
N GLU A 9 -3.60 0.77 -26.12
CA GLU A 9 -2.19 0.42 -25.94
C GLU A 9 -1.86 -0.91 -26.62
N ALA A 10 -2.71 -1.93 -26.45
CA ALA A 10 -2.53 -3.24 -27.07
C ALA A 10 -2.56 -3.18 -28.60
N CYS A 11 -3.43 -2.35 -29.19
CA CYS A 11 -3.48 -2.13 -30.63
C CYS A 11 -2.23 -1.40 -31.14
N ASN A 12 -1.76 -0.37 -30.41
CA ASN A 12 -0.53 0.35 -30.74
C ASN A 12 0.71 -0.56 -30.64
N MET A 13 0.72 -1.49 -29.69
CA MET A 13 1.74 -2.54 -29.56
C MET A 13 1.53 -3.70 -30.55
N CYS A 14 0.42 -3.71 -31.28
CA CYS A 14 -0.07 -4.76 -32.17
C CYS A 14 -0.11 -6.15 -31.54
N LEU A 15 -0.47 -6.19 -30.25
CA LEU A 15 -0.95 -7.39 -29.56
C LEU A 15 -2.39 -7.71 -29.95
N VAL A 16 -3.13 -6.71 -30.43
CA VAL A 16 -4.48 -6.79 -30.98
C VAL A 16 -4.48 -6.13 -32.36
N ASP A 17 -5.18 -6.73 -33.33
CA ASP A 17 -5.20 -6.24 -34.72
C ASP A 17 -6.24 -5.13 -34.96
N ALA A 18 -7.31 -5.06 -34.16
CA ALA A 18 -8.33 -4.02 -34.25
C ALA A 18 -9.14 -3.87 -32.94
N ILE A 19 -9.71 -2.67 -32.76
CA ILE A 19 -10.59 -2.33 -31.64
C ILE A 19 -12.00 -2.13 -32.20
N SER A 20 -13.01 -2.61 -31.48
CA SER A 20 -14.42 -2.42 -31.82
C SER A 20 -15.23 -2.05 -30.57
N PRO A 21 -16.28 -1.23 -30.70
CA PRO A 21 -17.24 -1.00 -29.63
C PRO A 21 -17.83 -2.32 -29.08
N PRO A 22 -18.15 -2.41 -27.78
CA PRO A 22 -18.64 -3.64 -27.16
C PRO A 22 -19.88 -4.25 -27.84
N ASP A 23 -20.77 -3.41 -28.35
CA ASP A 23 -22.01 -3.78 -29.06
C ASP A 23 -21.77 -4.32 -30.47
N GLN A 24 -20.63 -4.00 -31.08
CA GLN A 24 -20.28 -4.39 -32.46
C GLN A 24 -19.20 -5.47 -32.53
N LEU A 25 -18.57 -5.80 -31.40
CA LEU A 25 -17.43 -6.71 -31.32
C LEU A 25 -17.66 -8.04 -32.07
N LEU A 26 -18.81 -8.68 -31.83
CA LEU A 26 -19.14 -9.94 -32.50
C LEU A 26 -19.30 -9.77 -34.01
N GLY A 27 -20.00 -8.71 -34.45
CA GLY A 27 -20.17 -8.42 -35.88
C GLY A 27 -18.84 -8.14 -36.58
N SER A 28 -17.99 -7.31 -35.97
CA SER A 28 -16.65 -7.01 -36.47
C SER A 28 -15.77 -8.27 -36.53
N ALA A 29 -15.80 -9.13 -35.51
CA ALA A 29 -15.04 -10.36 -35.47
C ALA A 29 -15.51 -11.36 -36.56
N CYS A 30 -16.82 -11.52 -36.75
CA CYS A 30 -17.37 -12.35 -37.82
C CYS A 30 -16.96 -11.83 -39.20
N GLN A 31 -17.08 -10.52 -39.44
CA GLN A 31 -16.64 -9.92 -40.71
C GLN A 31 -15.15 -10.12 -40.94
N TRP A 32 -14.32 -9.98 -39.89
CA TRP A 32 -12.88 -10.21 -39.99
C TRP A 32 -12.54 -11.66 -40.36
N ALA A 33 -13.28 -12.63 -39.81
CA ALA A 33 -13.13 -14.04 -40.18
C ALA A 33 -13.54 -14.30 -41.63
N LEU A 34 -14.62 -13.68 -42.11
CA LEU A 34 -15.03 -13.74 -43.52
C LEU A 34 -13.98 -13.11 -44.43
N ASP A 35 -13.42 -11.95 -44.06
CA ASP A 35 -12.35 -11.30 -44.82
C ASP A 35 -11.10 -12.20 -44.93
N ILE A 36 -10.78 -12.97 -43.88
CA ILE A 36 -9.68 -13.96 -43.93
C ILE A 36 -10.03 -15.11 -44.89
N LEU A 37 -11.26 -15.65 -44.80
CA LEU A 37 -11.73 -16.73 -45.65
C LEU A 37 -11.74 -16.35 -47.13
N GLU A 38 -12.17 -15.12 -47.43
CA GLU A 38 -12.21 -14.56 -48.78
C GLU A 38 -10.85 -14.02 -49.25
N CYS A 39 -9.78 -14.27 -48.49
CA CYS A 39 -8.41 -13.82 -48.76
C CYS A 39 -8.26 -12.29 -48.92
N ARG A 40 -9.20 -11.50 -48.41
CA ARG A 40 -9.08 -10.04 -48.31
C ARG A 40 -8.09 -9.63 -47.22
N ARG A 41 -7.86 -10.52 -46.24
CA ARG A 41 -6.86 -10.36 -45.18
C ARG A 41 -6.01 -11.63 -45.05
N PRO A 42 -4.71 -11.51 -44.74
CA PRO A 42 -3.87 -12.67 -44.49
C PRO A 42 -4.25 -13.34 -43.17
N TRP A 43 -4.26 -14.68 -43.16
CA TRP A 43 -4.29 -15.44 -41.93
C TRP A 43 -2.87 -15.57 -41.37
N SER A 44 -2.59 -14.84 -40.30
CA SER A 44 -1.27 -14.84 -39.64
C SER A 44 -1.29 -15.69 -38.38
N ILE A 45 -0.50 -16.75 -38.35
CA ILE A 45 -0.34 -17.58 -37.16
C ILE A 45 0.70 -16.92 -36.24
N SER A 46 0.27 -16.42 -35.07
CA SER A 46 1.11 -15.66 -34.13
C SER A 46 2.41 -16.38 -33.74
N LEU A 47 2.40 -17.72 -33.65
CA LEU A 47 3.57 -18.51 -33.29
C LEU A 47 4.74 -18.33 -34.27
N PHE A 48 4.47 -18.07 -35.55
CA PHE A 48 5.50 -17.95 -36.59
C PHE A 48 5.77 -16.50 -36.98
N ARG A 49 5.20 -15.51 -36.26
CA ARG A 49 5.45 -14.11 -36.54
C ARG A 49 6.87 -13.72 -36.14
N THR A 50 7.62 -13.22 -37.12
CA THR A 50 8.99 -12.73 -36.95
C THR A 50 9.16 -11.29 -37.42
N ASP A 51 8.07 -10.64 -37.87
CA ASP A 51 8.04 -9.29 -38.46
C ASP A 51 8.57 -8.19 -37.54
N ARG A 52 8.71 -8.48 -36.24
CA ARG A 52 9.16 -7.54 -35.20
C ARG A 52 10.41 -8.00 -34.46
N LEU A 53 11.04 -9.09 -34.89
CA LEU A 53 12.29 -9.52 -34.29
C LEU A 53 13.43 -8.64 -34.81
N VAL A 54 14.13 -8.00 -33.88
CA VAL A 54 15.38 -7.30 -34.18
C VAL A 54 16.48 -8.32 -34.51
N PRO A 55 17.58 -7.90 -35.18
CA PRO A 55 18.72 -8.77 -35.43
C PRO A 55 19.23 -9.44 -34.14
N LEU A 56 19.70 -10.69 -34.24
CA LEU A 56 20.08 -11.51 -33.08
C LEU A 56 21.09 -10.84 -32.13
N ALA A 57 22.05 -10.08 -32.67
CA ALA A 57 23.03 -9.35 -31.86
C ALA A 57 22.39 -8.25 -31.01
N GLU A 58 21.42 -7.52 -31.57
CA GLU A 58 20.66 -6.50 -30.87
C GLU A 58 19.72 -7.14 -29.84
N ALA A 59 19.03 -8.21 -30.20
CA ALA A 59 18.15 -8.96 -29.29
C ALA A 59 18.91 -9.45 -28.05
N ARG A 60 20.09 -10.05 -28.22
CA ARG A 60 20.94 -10.49 -27.10
C ARG A 60 21.37 -9.34 -26.20
N THR A 61 21.74 -8.21 -26.79
CA THR A 61 22.16 -7.02 -26.05
C THR A 61 21.01 -6.47 -25.20
N LEU A 62 19.80 -6.42 -25.77
CA LEU A 62 18.58 -6.04 -25.06
C LEU A 62 18.23 -7.01 -23.94
N LEU A 63 18.23 -8.32 -24.19
CA LEU A 63 17.89 -9.32 -23.17
C LEU A 63 18.90 -9.30 -22.02
N ASN A 64 20.20 -9.12 -22.30
CA ASN A 64 21.23 -9.00 -21.27
C ASN A 64 21.09 -7.72 -20.43
N SER A 65 20.74 -6.59 -21.06
CA SER A 65 20.50 -5.35 -20.32
C SER A 65 19.27 -5.48 -19.41
N VAL A 66 18.20 -6.12 -19.87
CA VAL A 66 17.00 -6.40 -19.09
C VAL A 66 17.31 -7.36 -17.93
N ARG A 67 18.11 -8.42 -18.14
CA ARG A 67 18.57 -9.30 -17.05
C ARG A 67 19.32 -8.54 -15.96
N ALA A 68 20.27 -7.69 -16.35
CA ALA A 68 21.04 -6.88 -15.41
C ALA A 68 20.14 -5.90 -14.62
N GLN A 69 19.15 -5.30 -15.29
CA GLN A 69 18.18 -4.43 -14.63
C GLN A 69 17.32 -5.18 -13.60
N ILE A 70 16.80 -6.37 -13.95
CA ILE A 70 15.97 -7.19 -13.04
C ILE A 70 16.79 -7.63 -11.84
N GLN A 71 18.01 -8.12 -12.05
CA GLN A 71 18.90 -8.55 -10.96
C GLN A 71 19.25 -7.40 -10.03
N LYS A 72 19.44 -6.19 -10.56
CA LYS A 72 19.69 -4.98 -9.76
C LYS A 72 18.46 -4.57 -8.94
N GLN A 73 17.26 -4.66 -9.52
CA GLN A 73 16.02 -4.25 -8.86
C GLN A 73 15.53 -5.27 -7.83
N ASN A 74 15.60 -6.56 -8.15
CA ASN A 74 15.07 -7.66 -7.34
C ASN A 74 15.91 -8.93 -7.50
N PRO A 75 17.02 -9.07 -6.76
CA PRO A 75 17.94 -10.19 -6.91
C PRO A 75 17.31 -11.55 -6.59
N ASN A 76 16.25 -11.57 -5.76
CA ASN A 76 15.57 -12.80 -5.34
C ASN A 76 14.46 -13.24 -6.30
N VAL A 77 14.16 -12.46 -7.34
CA VAL A 77 13.09 -12.76 -8.30
C VAL A 77 13.65 -13.60 -9.46
N ILE A 78 13.40 -14.90 -9.41
CA ILE A 78 13.92 -15.87 -10.38
C ILE A 78 13.02 -16.00 -11.62
N HIS A 79 11.69 -15.96 -11.46
CA HIS A 79 10.74 -16.25 -12.54
C HIS A 79 10.88 -15.32 -13.75
N SER A 80 11.17 -14.04 -13.54
CA SER A 80 11.38 -13.09 -14.64
C SER A 80 12.61 -13.42 -15.48
N LEU A 81 13.67 -13.94 -14.86
CA LEU A 81 14.88 -14.36 -15.58
C LEU A 81 14.59 -15.60 -16.43
N VAL A 82 13.85 -16.57 -15.86
CA VAL A 82 13.43 -17.77 -16.58
C VAL A 82 12.57 -17.41 -17.81
N CYS A 83 11.65 -16.45 -17.70
CA CYS A 83 10.88 -15.97 -18.86
C CYS A 83 11.79 -15.42 -19.96
N ILE A 84 12.85 -14.67 -19.60
CA ILE A 84 13.81 -14.13 -20.58
C ILE A 84 14.58 -15.28 -21.26
N ASP A 85 14.96 -16.31 -20.51
CA ASP A 85 15.67 -17.47 -21.06
C ASP A 85 14.79 -18.25 -22.05
N VAL A 86 13.50 -18.42 -21.75
CA VAL A 86 12.52 -19.02 -22.66
C VAL A 86 12.34 -18.18 -23.93
N ILE A 87 12.23 -16.85 -23.78
CA ILE A 87 12.11 -15.92 -24.93
C ILE A 87 13.37 -16.00 -25.80
N GLU A 88 14.56 -15.95 -25.20
CA GLU A 88 15.83 -16.05 -25.93
C GLU A 88 15.92 -17.38 -26.69
N HIS A 89 15.54 -18.48 -26.04
CA HIS A 89 15.54 -19.79 -26.67
C HIS A 89 14.59 -19.87 -27.87
N GLY A 90 13.40 -19.28 -27.77
CA GLY A 90 12.44 -19.20 -28.88
C GLY A 90 12.99 -18.39 -30.06
N ILE A 91 13.70 -17.30 -29.80
CA ILE A 91 14.34 -16.47 -30.84
C ILE A 91 15.48 -17.23 -31.53
N LEU A 92 16.29 -17.99 -30.77
CA LEU A 92 17.47 -18.69 -31.29
C LEU A 92 17.15 -20.01 -31.98
N CYS A 93 16.29 -20.83 -31.38
CA CYS A 93 16.02 -22.20 -31.80
C CYS A 93 14.70 -22.32 -32.56
N GLY A 94 13.94 -21.24 -32.71
CA GLY A 94 12.66 -21.20 -33.37
C GLY A 94 11.47 -21.46 -32.42
N PRO A 95 10.26 -21.13 -32.87
CA PRO A 95 9.12 -20.93 -31.98
C PRO A 95 8.62 -22.22 -31.31
N ARG A 96 8.68 -23.37 -32.00
CA ARG A 96 8.29 -24.67 -31.41
C ARG A 96 9.25 -25.10 -30.29
N ASN A 97 10.55 -24.85 -30.46
CA ASN A 97 11.53 -25.11 -29.41
C ASN A 97 11.35 -24.15 -28.25
N GLY A 98 10.98 -22.88 -28.51
CA GLY A 98 10.56 -21.93 -27.48
C GLY A 98 9.41 -22.45 -26.62
N LEU A 99 8.33 -22.95 -27.24
CA LEU A 99 7.20 -23.56 -26.52
C LEU A 99 7.61 -24.81 -25.71
N TRP A 100 8.49 -25.64 -26.26
CA TRP A 100 9.01 -26.79 -25.52
C TRP A 100 9.80 -26.35 -24.29
N LYS A 101 10.69 -25.37 -24.45
CA LYS A 101 11.45 -24.78 -23.35
C LYS A 101 10.56 -24.11 -22.31
N GLU A 102 9.49 -23.46 -22.74
CA GLU A 102 8.46 -22.89 -21.86
C GLU A 102 7.80 -23.98 -21.01
N ALA A 103 7.41 -25.10 -21.61
CA ALA A 103 6.78 -26.21 -20.89
C ALA A 103 7.72 -26.82 -19.83
N GLU A 104 8.99 -27.04 -20.17
CA GLU A 104 10.03 -27.50 -19.24
C GLU A 104 10.23 -26.51 -18.09
N ALA A 105 10.45 -25.23 -18.42
CA ALA A 105 10.68 -24.17 -17.45
C ALA A 105 9.48 -24.00 -16.50
N LEU A 106 8.26 -24.08 -17.03
CA LEU A 106 7.03 -24.04 -16.22
C LEU A 106 6.95 -25.23 -15.28
N HIS A 107 7.29 -26.43 -15.74
CA HIS A 107 7.30 -27.63 -14.90
C HIS A 107 8.24 -27.48 -13.71
N GLU A 108 9.47 -26.99 -13.95
CA GLU A 108 10.45 -26.72 -12.89
C GLU A 108 9.98 -25.62 -11.95
N LEU A 109 9.53 -24.47 -12.48
CA LEU A 109 9.07 -23.34 -11.66
C LEU A 109 7.90 -23.71 -10.77
N ARG A 110 6.96 -24.54 -11.24
CA ARG A 110 5.80 -24.99 -10.45
C ARG A 110 6.21 -25.78 -9.20
N GLN A 111 7.38 -26.42 -9.20
CA GLN A 111 7.89 -27.16 -8.05
C GLN A 111 8.64 -26.26 -7.06
N SER A 112 9.00 -25.04 -7.46
CA SER A 112 9.76 -24.12 -6.61
C SER A 112 8.95 -23.59 -5.42
N ASP A 113 9.64 -23.35 -4.30
CA ASP A 113 9.03 -22.72 -3.12
C ASP A 113 8.56 -21.28 -3.40
N ASN A 114 9.22 -20.58 -4.33
CA ASN A 114 8.80 -19.25 -4.78
C ASN A 114 7.41 -19.30 -5.44
N CYS A 115 7.17 -20.26 -6.33
CA CYS A 115 5.86 -20.42 -6.96
C CYS A 115 4.80 -20.75 -5.91
N ARG A 116 5.06 -21.73 -5.04
CA ARG A 116 4.15 -22.13 -3.96
C ARG A 116 3.80 -20.95 -3.05
N SER A 117 4.78 -20.15 -2.68
CA SER A 117 4.61 -18.97 -1.81
C SER A 117 3.80 -17.86 -2.49
N LEU A 118 4.08 -17.56 -3.76
CA LEU A 118 3.33 -16.55 -4.51
C LEU A 118 1.88 -16.97 -4.77
N VAL A 119 1.66 -18.25 -5.06
CA VAL A 119 0.31 -18.83 -5.19
C VAL A 119 -0.43 -18.77 -3.86
N HIS A 120 0.24 -19.09 -2.75
CA HIS A 120 -0.33 -18.93 -1.41
C HIS A 120 -0.72 -17.47 -1.15
N VAL A 121 0.15 -16.50 -1.44
CA VAL A 121 -0.16 -15.06 -1.28
C VAL A 121 -1.34 -14.64 -2.15
N PHE A 122 -1.45 -15.16 -3.38
CA PHE A 122 -2.59 -14.88 -4.26
C PHE A 122 -3.92 -15.35 -3.64
N PHE A 123 -3.97 -16.59 -3.17
CA PHE A 123 -5.18 -17.12 -2.53
C PHE A 123 -5.47 -16.47 -1.17
N ALA A 124 -4.42 -16.16 -0.39
CA ALA A 124 -4.55 -15.42 0.85
C ALA A 124 -5.16 -14.04 0.62
N LYS A 125 -4.71 -13.28 -0.40
CA LYS A 125 -5.30 -12.00 -0.78
C LYS A 125 -6.77 -12.11 -1.18
N GLN A 126 -7.17 -13.19 -1.87
CA GLN A 126 -8.60 -13.40 -2.17
C GLN A 126 -9.42 -13.76 -0.94
N SER A 127 -8.85 -14.54 -0.01
CA SER A 127 -9.58 -15.00 1.18
C SER A 127 -9.81 -13.87 2.18
N THR A 128 -9.00 -12.81 2.19
CA THR A 128 -9.21 -11.70 3.14
C THR A 128 -10.56 -10.98 2.97
N SER A 129 -11.17 -11.05 1.78
CA SER A 129 -12.50 -10.49 1.51
C SER A 129 -13.65 -11.42 1.94
N LYS A 130 -13.35 -12.64 2.39
CA LYS A 130 -14.34 -13.67 2.78
C LYS A 130 -14.19 -13.94 4.28
N ILE A 131 -15.06 -13.32 5.07
CA ILE A 131 -15.08 -13.48 6.53
C ILE A 131 -16.20 -14.46 6.89
N PRO A 132 -15.89 -15.65 7.43
CA PRO A 132 -16.90 -16.62 7.88
C PRO A 132 -17.81 -16.05 8.98
N GLY A 133 -19.09 -16.36 8.94
CA GLY A 133 -20.12 -15.83 9.84
C GLY A 133 -20.56 -14.39 9.54
N ILE A 134 -20.01 -13.74 8.50
CA ILE A 134 -20.30 -12.34 8.15
C ILE A 134 -20.64 -12.23 6.66
N THR A 135 -19.70 -12.62 5.78
CA THR A 135 -19.85 -12.47 4.33
C THR A 135 -20.78 -13.51 3.69
N ASP A 136 -20.99 -14.61 4.39
CA ASP A 136 -21.92 -15.72 4.10
C ASP A 136 -23.36 -15.43 4.54
N MET A 137 -23.62 -14.37 5.31
CA MET A 137 -24.97 -13.99 5.74
C MET A 137 -25.87 -13.44 4.61
N GLY A 138 -25.35 -13.30 3.39
CA GLY A 138 -26.10 -12.75 2.24
C GLY A 138 -26.38 -11.24 2.31
N LEU A 139 -25.68 -10.51 3.20
CA LEU A 139 -25.82 -9.06 3.34
C LEU A 139 -25.33 -8.33 2.08
N ARG A 140 -26.11 -7.35 1.62
CA ARG A 140 -25.72 -6.50 0.50
C ARG A 140 -24.94 -5.29 1.02
N PRO A 141 -23.72 -5.02 0.51
CA PRO A 141 -22.97 -3.83 0.92
C PRO A 141 -23.70 -2.56 0.48
N ARG A 142 -23.87 -1.63 1.42
CA ARG A 142 -24.29 -0.25 1.13
C ARG A 142 -23.13 0.48 0.46
N LYS A 143 -23.46 1.33 -0.51
CA LYS A 143 -22.45 2.12 -1.22
C LYS A 143 -22.02 3.27 -0.31
N ILE A 144 -20.71 3.39 -0.09
CA ILE A 144 -20.08 4.57 0.50
C ILE A 144 -19.66 5.44 -0.68
N ASN A 145 -20.22 6.64 -0.80
CA ASN A 145 -19.91 7.60 -1.87
C ASN A 145 -19.27 8.87 -1.30
N LYS A 146 -19.73 9.34 -0.15
CA LYS A 146 -19.26 10.56 0.51
C LYS A 146 -18.50 10.23 1.79
N VAL A 147 -17.23 10.64 1.85
CA VAL A 147 -16.34 10.36 2.98
C VAL A 147 -15.85 11.67 3.58
N ALA A 148 -15.93 11.81 4.90
CA ALA A 148 -15.29 12.92 5.62
C ALA A 148 -14.02 12.44 6.31
N ILE A 149 -12.96 13.23 6.24
CA ILE A 149 -11.68 12.98 6.91
C ILE A 149 -11.44 14.10 7.91
N LEU A 150 -11.23 13.74 9.18
CA LEU A 150 -10.89 14.68 10.24
C LEU A 150 -9.43 14.51 10.60
N GLY A 151 -8.59 15.47 10.22
CA GLY A 151 -7.16 15.35 10.46
C GLY A 151 -6.37 16.15 9.44
N GLY A 152 -5.19 16.61 9.88
CA GLY A 152 -4.32 17.48 9.10
C GLY A 152 -2.95 16.92 8.74
N SER A 153 -2.74 15.64 9.02
CA SER A 153 -1.48 14.93 8.81
C SER A 153 -1.19 14.72 7.31
N SER A 154 0.04 14.32 6.97
CA SER A 154 0.36 13.79 5.64
C SER A 154 -0.47 12.54 5.31
N MET A 155 -0.78 11.72 6.31
CA MET A 155 -1.62 10.53 6.20
C MET A 155 -3.04 10.88 5.71
N SER A 156 -3.70 11.85 6.33
CA SER A 156 -5.04 12.32 5.95
C SER A 156 -5.10 12.80 4.50
N SER A 157 -4.06 13.49 4.02
CA SER A 157 -3.93 13.93 2.62
C SER A 157 -3.73 12.75 1.67
N GLY A 158 -2.95 11.74 2.08
CA GLY A 158 -2.78 10.51 1.31
C GLY A 158 -4.06 9.68 1.22
N ILE A 159 -4.82 9.58 2.32
CA ILE A 159 -6.15 8.92 2.34
C ILE A 159 -7.09 9.68 1.38
N ALA A 160 -7.19 11.00 1.51
CA ALA A 160 -8.00 11.83 0.61
C ALA A 160 -7.65 11.61 -0.87
N THR A 161 -6.36 11.53 -1.19
CA THR A 161 -5.87 11.27 -2.56
C THR A 161 -6.38 9.92 -3.07
N VAL A 162 -6.23 8.84 -2.28
CA VAL A 162 -6.71 7.49 -2.63
C VAL A 162 -8.21 7.48 -2.88
N LEU A 163 -8.98 8.13 -2.02
CA LEU A 163 -10.44 8.15 -2.12
C LEU A 163 -10.94 8.93 -3.35
N VAL A 164 -10.32 10.08 -3.64
CA VAL A 164 -10.66 10.90 -4.80
C VAL A 164 -10.33 10.15 -6.11
N LEU A 165 -9.17 9.49 -6.20
CA LEU A 165 -8.81 8.65 -7.35
C LEU A 165 -9.79 7.49 -7.55
N ALA A 166 -10.35 6.96 -6.46
CA ALA A 166 -11.40 5.95 -6.49
C ALA A 166 -12.82 6.53 -6.74
N ASN A 167 -12.94 7.81 -7.11
CA ASN A 167 -14.19 8.53 -7.39
C ASN A 167 -15.13 8.71 -6.18
N HIS A 168 -14.59 8.80 -4.96
CA HIS A 168 -15.38 9.20 -3.79
C HIS A 168 -15.36 10.72 -3.61
N TYR A 169 -16.47 11.30 -3.16
CA TYR A 169 -16.50 12.69 -2.72
C TYR A 169 -15.88 12.79 -1.33
N VAL A 170 -14.88 13.64 -1.15
CA VAL A 170 -14.10 13.75 0.08
C VAL A 170 -14.26 15.14 0.69
N ILE A 171 -14.66 15.17 1.96
CA ILE A 171 -14.64 16.38 2.78
C ILE A 171 -13.44 16.31 3.72
N MET A 172 -12.53 17.26 3.62
CA MET A 172 -11.44 17.42 4.58
C MET A 172 -11.83 18.46 5.62
N LYS A 173 -12.00 18.02 6.87
CA LYS A 173 -12.33 18.90 8.00
C LYS A 173 -11.07 19.27 8.76
N TYR A 174 -10.86 20.57 8.94
CA TYR A 174 -9.79 21.14 9.76
C TYR A 174 -10.35 22.13 10.79
N ILE A 175 -9.50 22.57 11.71
CA ILE A 175 -9.83 23.60 12.70
C ILE A 175 -9.37 24.99 12.21
N VAL A 176 -8.27 25.03 11.45
CA VAL A 176 -7.60 26.27 11.02
C VAL A 176 -7.53 26.35 9.49
N GLN A 177 -7.90 27.50 8.93
CA GLN A 177 -7.95 27.74 7.48
C GLN A 177 -6.61 27.50 6.78
N ASN A 178 -5.49 27.97 7.34
CA ASN A 178 -4.17 27.78 6.74
C ASN A 178 -3.80 26.29 6.65
N SER A 179 -4.11 25.50 7.68
CA SER A 179 -3.87 24.05 7.68
C SER A 179 -4.75 23.33 6.67
N LEU A 180 -6.00 23.77 6.53
CA LEU A 180 -6.92 23.24 5.51
C LEU A 180 -6.36 23.45 4.10
N GLN A 181 -5.93 24.68 3.81
CA GLN A 181 -5.39 25.03 2.50
C GLN A 181 -4.15 24.18 2.18
N ASN A 182 -3.22 24.07 3.13
CA ASN A 182 -2.04 23.20 2.99
C ASN A 182 -2.41 21.73 2.74
N GLY A 183 -3.44 21.21 3.41
CA GLY A 183 -3.94 19.86 3.20
C GLY A 183 -4.49 19.66 1.78
N ILE A 184 -5.34 20.58 1.32
CA ILE A 184 -5.89 20.57 -0.04
C ILE A 184 -4.77 20.65 -1.07
N ASP A 185 -3.78 21.51 -0.87
CA ASP A 185 -2.67 21.69 -1.80
C ASP A 185 -1.79 20.44 -1.87
N ARG A 186 -1.59 19.72 -0.76
CA ARG A 186 -0.93 18.41 -0.76
C ARG A 186 -1.70 17.37 -1.59
N VAL A 187 -3.02 17.30 -1.45
CA VAL A 187 -3.85 16.39 -2.25
C VAL A 187 -3.73 16.74 -3.74
N LYS A 188 -3.82 18.02 -4.09
CA LYS A 188 -3.65 18.48 -5.49
C LYS A 188 -2.27 18.14 -6.04
N ALA A 189 -1.21 18.36 -5.27
CA ALA A 189 0.15 18.01 -5.66
C ALA A 189 0.30 16.50 -5.92
N ASN A 190 -0.29 15.65 -5.07
CA ASN A 190 -0.30 14.21 -5.30
C ASN A 190 -1.03 13.85 -6.61
N LEU A 191 -2.24 14.40 -6.83
CA LEU A 191 -3.01 14.18 -8.06
C LEU A 191 -2.25 14.64 -9.31
N GLU A 192 -1.56 15.78 -9.24
CA GLU A 192 -0.73 16.29 -10.31
C GLU A 192 0.46 15.35 -10.58
N GLY A 193 1.06 14.77 -9.55
CA GLY A 193 2.08 13.73 -9.67
C GLY A 193 1.58 12.53 -10.47
N HIS A 194 0.41 11.98 -10.10
CA HIS A 194 -0.21 10.88 -10.85
C HIS A 194 -0.50 11.22 -12.32
N PHE A 195 -0.90 12.46 -12.60
CA PHE A 195 -1.12 12.95 -13.96
C PHE A 195 0.19 13.04 -14.75
N LYS A 196 1.24 13.64 -14.17
CA LYS A 196 2.58 13.77 -14.79
C LYS A 196 3.24 12.42 -15.06
N GLU A 197 2.98 11.43 -14.20
CA GLU A 197 3.44 10.04 -14.38
C GLU A 197 2.64 9.26 -15.45
N GLY A 198 1.63 9.88 -16.08
CA GLY A 198 0.80 9.23 -17.09
C GLY A 198 -0.14 8.16 -16.52
N ARG A 199 -0.38 8.16 -15.20
CA ARG A 199 -1.26 7.20 -14.52
C ARG A 199 -2.73 7.60 -14.54
N MET A 200 -3.03 8.79 -15.06
CA MET A 200 -4.36 9.39 -15.07
C MET A 200 -4.56 10.31 -16.28
N THR A 201 -5.77 10.32 -16.86
CA THR A 201 -6.13 11.23 -17.96
C THR A 201 -6.45 12.64 -17.45
N GLN A 202 -6.37 13.64 -18.33
CA GLN A 202 -6.69 15.03 -17.96
C GLN A 202 -8.16 15.19 -17.50
N GLU A 203 -9.08 14.44 -18.10
CA GLU A 203 -10.49 14.42 -17.70
C GLU A 203 -10.66 13.86 -16.29
N HIS A 204 -10.00 12.73 -16.00
CA HIS A 204 -10.05 12.13 -14.68
C HIS A 204 -9.40 13.02 -13.62
N TYR A 205 -8.30 13.71 -13.94
CA TYR A 205 -7.69 14.72 -13.06
C TYR A 205 -8.64 15.88 -12.72
N LYS A 206 -9.30 16.46 -13.72
CA LYS A 206 -10.28 17.55 -13.51
C LYS A 206 -11.43 17.08 -12.63
N LYS A 207 -11.96 15.88 -12.88
CA LYS A 207 -13.02 15.27 -12.06
C LYS A 207 -12.55 15.00 -10.63
N ALA A 208 -11.34 14.47 -10.45
CA ALA A 208 -10.75 14.24 -9.13
C ALA A 208 -10.73 15.53 -8.29
N CYS A 209 -10.28 16.64 -8.89
CA CYS A 209 -10.25 17.93 -8.20
C CYS A 209 -11.63 18.45 -7.77
N THR A 210 -12.71 18.13 -8.48
CA THR A 210 -14.08 18.55 -8.08
C THR A 210 -14.69 17.71 -6.96
N LEU A 211 -14.13 16.52 -6.71
CA LEU A 211 -14.57 15.62 -5.64
C LEU A 211 -14.00 15.98 -4.28
N LEU A 212 -13.05 16.92 -4.19
CA LEU A 212 -12.43 17.35 -2.95
C LEU A 212 -13.05 18.66 -2.46
N LYS A 213 -13.52 18.67 -1.21
CA LYS A 213 -14.02 19.88 -0.52
C LYS A 213 -13.31 20.04 0.82
N GLY A 214 -12.93 21.28 1.13
CA GLY A 214 -12.50 21.66 2.48
C GLY A 214 -13.65 22.21 3.31
N ASP A 215 -13.63 21.93 4.61
CA ASP A 215 -14.56 22.52 5.56
C ASP A 215 -13.88 22.80 6.91
N LEU A 216 -14.36 23.83 7.62
CA LEU A 216 -13.97 24.13 9.00
C LEU A 216 -15.05 23.73 10.00
N SER A 217 -16.31 23.60 9.57
CA SER A 217 -17.44 23.20 10.40
C SER A 217 -17.87 21.76 10.10
N TYR A 218 -18.94 21.32 10.78
CA TYR A 218 -19.60 20.03 10.53
C TYR A 218 -20.82 20.16 9.59
N ASP A 219 -21.08 21.35 9.02
CA ASP A 219 -22.33 21.61 8.28
C ASP A 219 -22.50 20.70 7.05
N SER A 220 -21.38 20.31 6.44
CA SER A 220 -21.35 19.43 5.28
C SER A 220 -21.51 17.93 5.61
N PHE A 221 -21.76 17.55 6.88
CA PHE A 221 -21.73 16.14 7.32
C PHE A 221 -23.09 15.44 7.27
N LYS A 222 -24.16 16.15 6.90
CA LYS A 222 -25.56 15.67 6.92
C LYS A 222 -25.86 14.49 6.00
N ASP A 223 -25.04 14.28 4.98
CA ASP A 223 -25.14 13.24 3.96
C ASP A 223 -23.84 12.43 3.79
N VAL A 224 -22.99 12.41 4.82
CA VAL A 224 -21.75 11.62 4.83
C VAL A 224 -22.05 10.15 5.14
N ASP A 225 -21.47 9.25 4.36
CA ASP A 225 -21.63 7.80 4.51
C ASP A 225 -20.57 7.21 5.46
N LEU A 226 -19.36 7.78 5.48
CA LEU A 226 -18.22 7.33 6.27
C LEU A 226 -17.41 8.51 6.78
N VAL A 227 -17.06 8.48 8.05
CA VAL A 227 -16.13 9.40 8.67
C VAL A 227 -14.84 8.64 9.02
N ILE A 228 -13.68 9.20 8.67
CA ILE A 228 -12.36 8.70 9.03
C ILE A 228 -11.67 9.75 9.89
N GLU A 229 -11.47 9.42 11.17
CA GLU A 229 -10.75 10.24 12.13
C GLU A 229 -9.25 9.91 12.10
N ASP A 230 -8.42 10.92 11.86
CA ASP A 230 -6.95 10.86 11.78
C ASP A 230 -6.32 12.09 12.49
N VAL A 231 -6.76 12.33 13.72
CA VAL A 231 -6.20 13.34 14.65
C VAL A 231 -5.21 12.68 15.62
N PRO A 232 -4.38 13.47 16.33
CA PRO A 232 -3.44 12.94 17.31
C PRO A 232 -4.11 12.01 18.34
N ASP A 233 -3.36 11.01 18.82
CA ASP A 233 -3.81 9.98 19.78
C ASP A 233 -4.01 10.51 21.21
N ILE A 234 -4.77 11.59 21.35
CA ILE A 234 -5.23 12.15 22.61
C ILE A 234 -6.66 11.66 22.85
N VAL A 235 -6.84 10.77 23.83
CA VAL A 235 -8.12 10.09 24.10
C VAL A 235 -9.27 11.08 24.28
N SER A 236 -9.10 12.12 25.11
CA SER A 236 -10.14 13.10 25.41
C SER A 236 -10.56 13.89 24.17
N LEU A 237 -9.62 14.22 23.29
CA LEU A 237 -9.89 14.89 22.02
C LEU A 237 -10.70 13.98 21.10
N LYS A 238 -10.30 12.72 20.92
CA LYS A 238 -11.04 11.77 20.08
C LYS A 238 -12.45 11.53 20.63
N GLN A 239 -12.59 11.32 21.94
CA GLN A 239 -13.91 11.18 22.58
C GLN A 239 -14.83 12.38 22.29
N GLN A 240 -14.30 13.61 22.34
CA GLN A 240 -15.07 14.80 22.00
C GLN A 240 -15.48 14.81 20.52
N ILE A 241 -14.54 14.51 19.61
CA ILE A 241 -14.82 14.46 18.17
C ILE A 241 -15.94 13.46 17.86
N PHE A 242 -15.88 12.24 18.39
CA PHE A 242 -16.91 11.23 18.13
C PHE A 242 -18.27 11.61 18.74
N ALA A 243 -18.28 12.33 19.87
CA ALA A 243 -19.52 12.89 20.42
C ALA A 243 -20.10 14.01 19.52
N ASP A 244 -19.26 14.88 18.95
CA ASP A 244 -19.72 15.90 18.00
C ASP A 244 -20.29 15.26 16.72
N LEU A 245 -19.63 14.20 16.22
CA LEU A 245 -20.09 13.46 15.04
C LEU A 245 -21.48 12.86 15.24
N ASP A 246 -21.80 12.41 16.45
CA ASP A 246 -23.12 11.86 16.80
C ASP A 246 -24.27 12.84 16.63
N GLU A 247 -24.01 14.14 16.82
CA GLU A 247 -24.99 15.20 16.65
C GLU A 247 -25.11 15.66 15.19
N CYS A 248 -24.01 15.65 14.43
CA CYS A 248 -23.98 16.22 13.09
C CYS A 248 -24.21 15.23 11.94
N CYS A 249 -23.89 13.94 12.13
CA CYS A 249 -23.94 12.95 11.05
C CYS A 249 -25.28 12.20 11.00
N PRO A 250 -25.72 11.74 9.82
CA PRO A 250 -26.94 10.94 9.70
C PRO A 250 -26.79 9.56 10.38
N PRO A 251 -27.89 8.88 10.74
CA PRO A 251 -27.84 7.58 11.45
C PRO A 251 -27.11 6.46 10.70
N HIS A 252 -27.03 6.53 9.36
CA HIS A 252 -26.37 5.51 8.55
C HIS A 252 -24.85 5.71 8.42
N CYS A 253 -24.32 6.87 8.85
CA CYS A 253 -22.91 7.19 8.74
C CYS A 253 -22.08 6.26 9.63
N ILE A 254 -21.03 5.68 9.06
CA ILE A 254 -20.08 4.83 9.77
C ILE A 254 -18.99 5.73 10.36
N PHE A 255 -18.71 5.60 11.67
CA PHE A 255 -17.62 6.33 12.30
C PHE A 255 -16.41 5.43 12.46
N ALA A 256 -15.30 5.83 11.83
CA ALA A 256 -14.08 5.06 11.85
C ALA A 256 -12.88 5.88 12.34
N SER A 257 -12.00 5.24 13.11
CA SER A 257 -10.73 5.83 13.55
C SER A 257 -9.55 5.18 12.83
N ASN A 258 -8.59 5.98 12.38
CA ASN A 258 -7.33 5.55 11.78
C ASN A 258 -6.25 5.26 12.84
N THR A 259 -6.56 5.39 14.14
CA THR A 259 -5.61 5.06 15.21
C THR A 259 -5.10 3.62 15.09
N CYS A 260 -3.86 3.38 15.50
CA CYS A 260 -3.29 2.03 15.59
C CYS A 260 -2.85 1.63 17.01
N ILE A 261 -3.18 2.46 18.01
CA ILE A 261 -2.79 2.23 19.41
C ILE A 261 -4.01 2.27 20.31
N VAL A 262 -4.80 3.34 20.21
CA VAL A 262 -5.82 3.64 21.20
C VAL A 262 -6.98 2.68 21.03
N LYS A 263 -7.40 2.05 22.14
CA LYS A 263 -8.53 1.11 22.14
C LYS A 263 -9.79 1.84 21.68
N LEU A 264 -10.44 1.30 20.64
CA LEU A 264 -11.65 1.88 20.06
C LEU A 264 -12.79 2.00 21.08
N ASP A 265 -12.90 1.05 22.00
CA ASP A 265 -13.91 1.06 23.05
C ASP A 265 -13.75 2.26 23.99
N LEU A 266 -12.51 2.72 24.21
CA LEU A 266 -12.20 3.92 24.99
C LEU A 266 -12.59 5.20 24.24
N ILE A 267 -12.35 5.26 22.93
CA ILE A 267 -12.74 6.39 22.08
C ILE A 267 -14.27 6.52 22.02
N GLY A 268 -14.97 5.39 21.88
CA GLY A 268 -16.42 5.34 21.75
C GLY A 268 -17.22 5.55 23.04
N GLN A 269 -16.58 5.75 24.20
CA GLN A 269 -17.28 5.83 25.50
C GLN A 269 -18.30 6.96 25.58
N ARG A 270 -18.07 8.07 24.88
CA ARG A 270 -18.97 9.24 24.87
C ARG A 270 -19.99 9.21 23.74
N MET A 271 -19.98 8.17 22.91
CA MET A 271 -20.94 8.03 21.83
C MET A 271 -22.30 7.56 22.33
N LYS A 272 -23.36 7.88 21.59
CA LYS A 272 -24.71 7.38 21.83
C LYS A 272 -24.70 5.84 21.76
N PRO A 273 -25.48 5.12 22.59
CA PRO A 273 -25.47 3.66 22.62
C PRO A 273 -25.83 2.97 21.29
N CYS A 274 -26.59 3.64 20.42
CA CYS A 274 -27.00 3.14 19.11
C CYS A 274 -25.93 3.33 18.02
N ARG A 275 -24.80 3.95 18.34
CA ARG A 275 -23.75 4.27 17.38
C ARG A 275 -22.59 3.30 17.51
N GLU A 276 -22.03 2.97 16.35
CA GLU A 276 -20.95 2.00 16.20
C GLU A 276 -19.66 2.73 15.83
N ILE A 277 -18.56 2.34 16.48
CA ILE A 277 -17.20 2.75 16.12
C ILE A 277 -16.42 1.54 15.62
N VAL A 278 -15.62 1.75 14.59
CA VAL A 278 -14.77 0.74 13.95
C VAL A 278 -13.38 1.32 13.66
N GLY A 279 -12.34 0.49 13.65
CA GLY A 279 -11.02 0.93 13.19
C GLY A 279 -10.90 0.77 11.69
N ILE A 280 -10.33 1.77 11.02
CA ILE A 280 -9.93 1.72 9.61
C ILE A 280 -8.49 2.23 9.49
N HIS A 281 -7.53 1.35 9.76
CA HIS A 281 -6.13 1.75 9.82
C HIS A 281 -5.45 1.63 8.46
N PHE A 282 -5.19 2.79 7.85
CA PHE A 282 -4.37 2.98 6.67
C PHE A 282 -2.89 3.02 7.07
N LEU A 283 -2.08 2.24 6.38
CA LEU A 283 -0.65 2.16 6.62
C LEU A 283 0.11 3.25 5.85
N SER A 284 1.15 3.82 6.46
CA SER A 284 1.99 4.84 5.83
C SER A 284 2.98 4.22 4.84
N PRO A 285 3.21 4.84 3.67
CA PRO A 285 2.39 5.90 3.07
C PRO A 285 1.09 5.32 2.49
N SER A 286 -0.04 5.98 2.74
CA SER A 286 -1.37 5.46 2.35
C SER A 286 -1.59 5.32 0.85
N SER A 287 -0.87 6.09 0.02
CA SER A 287 -0.88 5.95 -1.44
C SER A 287 -0.04 4.78 -1.96
N GLY A 288 0.96 4.32 -1.18
CA GLY A 288 1.94 3.30 -1.61
C GLY A 288 1.69 1.89 -1.08
N THR A 289 0.79 1.73 -0.10
CA THR A 289 0.52 0.44 0.56
C THR A 289 -0.87 -0.08 0.22
N ASP A 290 -0.97 -1.33 -0.23
CA ASP A 290 -2.25 -1.95 -0.59
C ASP A 290 -3.08 -2.37 0.63
N LEU A 291 -2.45 -2.63 1.77
CA LEU A 291 -3.08 -3.23 2.93
C LEU A 291 -3.91 -2.20 3.74
N LEU A 292 -5.08 -2.61 4.21
CA LEU A 292 -5.97 -1.83 5.08
C LEU A 292 -6.46 -2.71 6.24
N GLU A 293 -6.22 -2.29 7.49
CA GLU A 293 -6.73 -3.00 8.66
C GLU A 293 -8.13 -2.50 9.03
N ILE A 294 -9.11 -3.41 9.04
CA ILE A 294 -10.47 -3.15 9.52
C ILE A 294 -10.60 -3.80 10.90
N VAL A 295 -10.95 -3.00 11.90
CA VAL A 295 -10.92 -3.42 13.30
C VAL A 295 -12.32 -3.30 13.92
N PRO A 296 -13.15 -4.37 13.87
CA PRO A 296 -14.43 -4.36 14.55
C PRO A 296 -14.26 -4.26 16.07
N THR A 297 -15.16 -3.50 16.68
CA THR A 297 -15.49 -3.55 18.11
C THR A 297 -16.57 -4.59 18.36
N GLU A 298 -16.84 -4.91 19.63
CA GLU A 298 -17.94 -5.83 20.00
C GLU A 298 -19.31 -5.34 19.52
N ARG A 299 -19.46 -4.03 19.31
CA ARG A 299 -20.69 -3.40 18.82
C ARG A 299 -20.76 -3.28 17.30
N THR A 300 -19.69 -3.58 16.57
CA THR A 300 -19.68 -3.42 15.11
C THR A 300 -20.59 -4.46 14.46
N SER A 301 -21.61 -3.98 13.76
CA SER A 301 -22.55 -4.87 13.07
C SER A 301 -21.90 -5.57 11.85
N PRO A 302 -22.36 -6.79 11.50
CA PRO A 302 -21.95 -7.46 10.25
C PRO A 302 -22.17 -6.59 8.99
N GLN A 303 -23.20 -5.73 9.00
CA GLN A 303 -23.49 -4.82 7.89
C GLN A 303 -22.38 -3.77 7.71
N VAL A 304 -21.85 -3.20 8.79
CA VAL A 304 -20.72 -2.25 8.72
C VAL A 304 -19.48 -2.93 8.15
N LEU A 305 -19.16 -4.15 8.59
CA LEU A 305 -18.03 -4.91 8.05
C LEU A 305 -18.17 -5.18 6.55
N VAL A 306 -19.34 -5.61 6.09
CA VAL A 306 -19.59 -5.85 4.66
C VAL A 306 -19.48 -4.56 3.84
N ASN A 307 -19.95 -3.43 4.37
CA ASN A 307 -19.78 -2.11 3.74
C ASN A 307 -18.31 -1.74 3.60
N LEU A 308 -17.52 -1.91 4.67
CA LEU A 308 -16.09 -1.57 4.69
C LEU A 308 -15.23 -2.50 3.83
N LEU A 309 -15.54 -3.80 3.78
CA LEU A 309 -14.88 -4.74 2.86
C LEU A 309 -15.12 -4.34 1.39
N ASN A 310 -16.35 -3.96 1.06
CA ASN A 310 -16.68 -3.46 -0.28
C ASN A 310 -16.03 -2.10 -0.57
N PHE A 311 -15.96 -1.21 0.43
CA PHE A 311 -15.26 0.06 0.33
C PHE A 311 -13.77 -0.13 0.05
N ALA A 312 -13.08 -0.97 0.84
CA ALA A 312 -11.67 -1.31 0.64
C ALA A 312 -11.39 -1.79 -0.79
N ARG A 313 -12.24 -2.68 -1.32
CA ARG A 313 -12.14 -3.15 -2.71
C ARG A 313 -12.28 -2.02 -3.74
N ARG A 314 -13.25 -1.12 -3.53
CA ARG A 314 -13.48 0.03 -4.43
C ARG A 314 -12.31 0.99 -4.48
N ILE A 315 -11.62 1.16 -3.34
CA ILE A 315 -10.42 1.99 -3.24
C ILE A 315 -9.12 1.20 -3.54
N GLN A 316 -9.26 0.00 -4.12
CA GLN A 316 -8.16 -0.89 -4.51
C GLN A 316 -7.21 -1.26 -3.36
N LYS A 317 -7.73 -1.30 -2.12
CA LYS A 317 -7.02 -1.81 -0.96
C LYS A 317 -7.40 -3.27 -0.70
N THR A 318 -6.43 -4.02 -0.17
CA THR A 318 -6.62 -5.37 0.36
C THR A 318 -7.01 -5.24 1.85
N PRO A 319 -8.28 -5.44 2.21
CA PRO A 319 -8.68 -5.39 3.61
C PRO A 319 -8.16 -6.61 4.35
N ILE A 320 -7.82 -6.46 5.62
CA ILE A 320 -7.72 -7.55 6.60
C ILE A 320 -8.57 -7.19 7.81
N VAL A 321 -9.41 -8.12 8.26
CA VAL A 321 -10.22 -7.92 9.47
C VAL A 321 -9.45 -8.47 10.65
N VAL A 322 -9.15 -7.61 11.62
CA VAL A 322 -8.30 -7.93 12.77
C VAL A 322 -9.00 -7.53 14.06
N ARG A 323 -8.74 -8.27 15.14
CA ARG A 323 -9.36 -7.96 16.44
C ARG A 323 -8.80 -6.66 17.01
N ASN A 324 -9.64 -5.92 17.73
CA ASN A 324 -9.23 -4.76 18.51
C ASN A 324 -8.22 -5.16 19.59
N CYS A 325 -6.95 -4.85 19.37
CA CYS A 325 -5.86 -5.08 20.31
C CYS A 325 -4.71 -4.09 20.07
N THR A 326 -3.85 -3.89 21.05
CA THR A 326 -2.71 -2.95 20.96
C THR A 326 -1.84 -3.24 19.74
N GLY A 327 -1.76 -2.29 18.81
CA GLY A 327 -0.99 -2.40 17.57
C GLY A 327 -1.62 -3.25 16.46
N PHE A 328 -2.87 -3.69 16.64
CA PHE A 328 -3.60 -4.56 15.71
C PHE A 328 -2.77 -5.76 15.23
N ALA A 329 -2.66 -6.00 13.92
CA ALA A 329 -1.80 -7.06 13.39
C ALA A 329 -0.45 -6.49 12.94
N VAL A 330 -0.44 -5.46 12.10
CA VAL A 330 0.80 -5.01 11.43
C VAL A 330 1.77 -4.38 12.41
N ARG A 331 1.33 -3.39 13.20
CA ARG A 331 2.23 -2.73 14.16
C ARG A 331 2.67 -3.68 15.26
N ARG A 332 1.77 -4.57 15.70
CA ARG A 332 2.06 -5.62 16.68
C ARG A 332 3.12 -6.62 16.22
N MET A 333 3.18 -6.95 14.93
CA MET A 333 4.24 -7.78 14.36
C MET A 333 5.53 -6.99 14.11
N CYS A 334 5.42 -5.73 13.70
CA CYS A 334 6.57 -4.87 13.38
C CYS A 334 7.36 -4.48 14.64
N PHE A 335 6.69 -4.22 15.75
CA PHE A 335 7.32 -3.82 17.01
C PHE A 335 8.42 -4.79 17.51
N PRO A 336 8.17 -6.10 17.71
CA PRO A 336 9.23 -7.02 18.14
C PRO A 336 10.34 -7.20 17.09
N TYR A 337 10.04 -7.07 15.80
CA TYR A 337 11.04 -7.10 14.73
C TYR A 337 12.06 -5.96 14.88
N LEU A 338 11.58 -4.73 15.15
CA LEU A 338 12.45 -3.58 15.41
C LEU A 338 13.21 -3.72 16.73
N GLN A 339 12.57 -4.25 17.78
CA GLN A 339 13.23 -4.49 19.07
C GLN A 339 14.36 -5.51 18.96
N ALA A 340 14.19 -6.57 18.17
CA ALA A 340 15.25 -7.54 17.92
C ALA A 340 16.45 -6.91 17.20
N ALA A 341 16.23 -5.99 16.25
CA ALA A 341 17.31 -5.26 15.59
C ALA A 341 18.07 -4.37 16.60
N MET A 342 17.37 -3.67 17.48
CA MET A 342 17.98 -2.87 18.55
C MET A 342 18.81 -3.73 19.49
N LEU A 343 18.26 -4.85 19.94
CA LEU A 343 18.96 -5.82 20.78
C LEU A 343 20.30 -6.24 20.16
N LEU A 344 20.30 -6.62 18.88
CA LEU A 344 21.52 -7.05 18.18
C LEU A 344 22.57 -5.94 18.11
N VAL A 345 22.16 -4.71 17.81
CA VAL A 345 23.08 -3.56 17.75
C VAL A 345 23.64 -3.23 19.13
N GLU A 346 22.82 -3.25 20.17
CA GLU A 346 23.29 -3.05 21.54
C GLU A 346 24.21 -4.21 22.00
N HIS A 347 24.15 -5.38 21.37
CA HIS A 347 25.06 -6.52 21.65
C HIS A 347 26.30 -6.62 20.77
N GLY A 348 26.54 -5.70 19.84
CA GLY A 348 27.77 -5.71 19.03
C GLY A 348 27.57 -5.65 17.54
N ALA A 349 26.37 -5.95 17.04
CA ALA A 349 26.13 -6.01 15.60
C ALA A 349 26.17 -4.60 14.97
N ASP A 350 26.61 -4.56 13.71
CA ASP A 350 26.62 -3.34 12.92
C ASP A 350 25.23 -3.06 12.31
N VAL A 351 24.79 -1.80 12.44
CA VAL A 351 23.50 -1.29 11.92
C VAL A 351 23.35 -1.60 10.43
N TYR A 352 24.39 -1.30 9.64
CA TYR A 352 24.33 -1.39 8.18
C TYR A 352 24.41 -2.84 7.70
N GLN A 353 25.14 -3.70 8.42
CA GLN A 353 25.18 -5.13 8.14
C GLN A 353 23.81 -5.79 8.38
N ILE A 354 23.08 -5.42 9.44
CA ILE A 354 21.73 -5.91 9.69
C ILE A 354 20.79 -5.49 8.55
N ASP A 355 20.78 -4.20 8.19
CA ASP A 355 19.93 -3.69 7.10
C ASP A 355 20.28 -4.36 5.76
N LYS A 356 21.57 -4.56 5.47
CA LYS A 356 22.03 -5.26 4.27
C LYS A 356 21.64 -6.73 4.27
N ALA A 357 21.69 -7.41 5.41
CA ALA A 357 21.30 -8.81 5.52
C ALA A 357 19.79 -8.98 5.25
N LEU A 358 18.95 -8.10 5.81
CA LEU A 358 17.50 -8.16 5.65
C LEU A 358 17.04 -7.71 4.26
N THR A 359 17.70 -6.74 3.65
CA THR A 359 17.43 -6.37 2.24
C THR A 359 17.86 -7.48 1.28
N ARG A 360 18.99 -8.15 1.54
CA ARG A 360 19.40 -9.36 0.79
C ARG A 360 18.42 -10.51 0.98
N PHE A 361 17.85 -10.68 2.16
CA PHE A 361 16.79 -11.66 2.43
C PHE A 361 15.53 -11.39 1.59
N GLY A 362 15.23 -10.12 1.30
CA GLY A 362 14.12 -9.71 0.43
C GLY A 362 13.22 -8.64 1.02
N MET A 363 13.56 -8.08 2.19
CA MET A 363 12.85 -6.93 2.74
C MET A 363 13.14 -5.68 1.89
N LYS A 364 12.12 -4.85 1.65
CA LYS A 364 12.30 -3.61 0.87
C LYS A 364 13.27 -2.63 1.56
N LEU A 365 13.20 -2.56 2.88
CA LEU A 365 14.06 -1.75 3.74
C LEU A 365 14.53 -2.59 4.92
N GLY A 366 15.74 -2.31 5.39
CA GLY A 366 16.20 -2.81 6.67
C GLY A 366 15.49 -2.10 7.84
N PRO A 367 15.55 -2.67 9.06
CA PRO A 367 14.88 -2.13 10.24
C PRO A 367 15.32 -0.70 10.57
N PHE A 368 16.59 -0.34 10.41
CA PHE A 368 17.07 1.00 10.77
C PHE A 368 16.66 2.05 9.74
N ARG A 369 16.73 1.73 8.45
CA ARG A 369 16.11 2.55 7.39
C ARG A 369 14.61 2.73 7.60
N MET A 370 13.91 1.69 8.00
CA MET A 370 12.47 1.77 8.29
C MET A 370 12.19 2.68 9.49
N ILE A 371 13.07 2.67 10.50
CA ILE A 371 12.93 3.55 11.66
C ILE A 371 13.15 5.02 11.31
N ASP A 372 14.20 5.30 10.53
CA ASP A 372 14.47 6.68 10.09
C ASP A 372 13.35 7.24 9.21
N GLN A 373 12.65 6.40 8.43
CA GLN A 373 11.59 6.86 7.55
C GLN A 373 10.32 7.25 8.32
N ASP A 374 9.87 6.44 9.27
CA ASP A 374 8.52 6.62 9.87
C ASP A 374 8.42 6.19 11.36
N ALA A 375 9.48 5.66 11.98
CA ALA A 375 9.36 5.12 13.34
C ALA A 375 9.82 6.05 14.47
N PHE A 376 10.64 7.08 14.26
CA PHE A 376 11.07 7.93 15.39
C PHE A 376 9.92 8.71 16.05
N GLN A 377 9.02 9.28 15.24
CA GLN A 377 7.85 10.02 15.73
C GLN A 377 6.80 9.08 16.36
N SER A 378 6.64 7.88 15.80
CA SER A 378 5.74 6.83 16.32
C SER A 378 6.40 5.91 17.36
N ALA A 379 7.67 6.06 17.71
CA ALA A 379 8.31 5.15 18.67
C ALA A 379 7.84 5.44 20.10
N THR A 380 7.98 6.66 20.62
CA THR A 380 7.74 6.90 22.06
C THR A 380 6.32 6.65 22.54
N VAL A 381 5.29 7.09 21.80
CA VAL A 381 3.89 6.94 22.25
C VAL A 381 3.45 5.49 22.11
N HIS A 382 3.83 4.83 21.02
CA HIS A 382 3.43 3.45 20.77
C HIS A 382 4.23 2.48 21.65
N ASP A 383 5.53 2.69 21.80
CA ASP A 383 6.40 1.85 22.62
C ASP A 383 5.96 1.88 24.10
N ALA A 384 5.56 3.05 24.62
CA ALA A 384 5.00 3.15 25.96
C ALA A 384 3.74 2.29 26.14
N GLU A 385 2.79 2.34 25.21
CA GLU A 385 1.59 1.50 25.26
C GLU A 385 1.93 0.00 25.15
N PHE A 386 2.87 -0.37 24.27
CA PHE A 386 3.32 -1.76 24.14
C PHE A 386 4.01 -2.26 25.41
N LEU A 387 4.82 -1.42 26.06
CA LEU A 387 5.48 -1.72 27.33
C LEU A 387 4.49 -1.83 28.49
N GLU A 388 3.43 -1.00 28.50
CA GLU A 388 2.36 -1.09 29.50
C GLU A 388 1.50 -2.35 29.28
N THR A 389 1.13 -2.63 28.02
CA THR A 389 0.28 -3.78 27.68
C THR A 389 1.03 -5.11 27.83
N PHE A 390 2.33 -5.13 27.55
CA PHE A 390 3.17 -6.33 27.59
C PHE A 390 4.47 -6.03 28.37
N PRO A 391 4.46 -5.92 29.69
CA PRO A 391 5.64 -5.51 30.45
C PRO A 391 6.83 -6.48 30.34
N ASP A 392 6.56 -7.78 30.19
CA ASP A 392 7.57 -8.84 30.29
C ASP A 392 8.20 -9.27 28.95
N ARG A 393 7.80 -8.68 27.82
CA ARG A 393 8.19 -9.16 26.47
C ARG A 393 9.13 -8.25 25.70
N PRO A 394 8.91 -6.92 25.65
CA PRO A 394 9.72 -6.02 24.85
C PRO A 394 11.13 -5.90 25.40
N TYR A 395 12.09 -5.85 24.49
CA TYR A 395 13.40 -5.32 24.82
C TYR A 395 13.28 -3.80 25.04
N LYS A 396 13.95 -3.28 26.06
CA LYS A 396 13.97 -1.84 26.35
C LYS A 396 15.30 -1.27 25.88
N SER A 397 15.34 -0.78 24.64
CA SER A 397 16.52 -0.13 24.08
C SER A 397 16.64 1.32 24.55
N ASN A 398 17.85 1.71 24.94
CA ASN A 398 18.19 3.10 25.28
C ASN A 398 18.59 3.93 24.04
N LEU A 399 18.83 3.26 22.90
CA LEU A 399 19.34 3.89 21.68
C LEU A 399 18.36 4.92 21.11
N ILE A 400 17.08 4.56 20.93
CA ILE A 400 16.07 5.49 20.39
C ILE A 400 15.92 6.75 21.26
N PRO A 401 15.73 6.66 22.60
CA PRO A 401 15.74 7.85 23.46
C PRO A 401 16.99 8.72 23.34
N ILE A 402 18.18 8.11 23.25
CA ILE A 402 19.45 8.85 23.11
C ILE A 402 19.49 9.58 21.76
N MET A 403 19.13 8.91 20.67
CA MET A 403 19.12 9.49 19.31
C MET A 403 18.20 10.72 19.26
N ARG A 404 16.99 10.61 19.83
CA ARG A 404 16.02 11.71 19.88
C ARG A 404 16.51 12.91 20.71
N LYS A 405 17.13 12.67 21.87
CA LYS A 405 17.75 13.75 22.68
C LYS A 405 18.83 14.52 21.92
N ASN A 406 19.37 13.95 20.83
CA ASN A 406 20.37 14.58 19.97
C ASN A 406 19.78 15.02 18.62
N ASN A 407 18.46 15.19 18.51
CA ASN A 407 17.74 15.60 17.29
C ASN A 407 18.02 14.71 16.06
N ARG A 408 18.22 13.41 16.30
CA ARG A 408 18.42 12.42 15.24
C ARG A 408 17.13 11.61 15.06
N GLU A 409 16.16 12.20 14.37
CA GLU A 409 14.82 11.62 14.18
C GLU A 409 14.60 11.03 12.77
N GLY A 410 15.67 10.85 11.99
CA GLY A 410 15.62 10.20 10.68
C GLY A 410 15.49 11.18 9.52
N GLU A 411 14.65 10.86 8.54
CA GLU A 411 14.48 11.62 7.30
C GLU A 411 14.01 13.06 7.56
N SER A 412 13.15 13.27 8.56
CA SER A 412 12.61 14.59 8.89
C SER A 412 13.67 15.58 9.42
N THR A 413 14.75 15.08 10.02
CA THR A 413 15.87 15.88 10.54
C THR A 413 17.14 15.73 9.69
N CYS A 414 17.03 15.08 8.52
CA CYS A 414 18.13 14.66 7.65
C CYS A 414 19.21 13.80 8.33
N GLN A 415 18.94 13.31 9.55
CA GLN A 415 19.89 12.60 10.40
C GLN A 415 19.14 11.65 11.34
N GLY A 416 19.51 10.38 11.32
CA GLY A 416 19.01 9.30 12.17
C GLY A 416 20.11 8.25 12.32
N PHE A 417 19.77 6.97 12.10
CA PHE A 417 20.74 5.89 11.90
C PHE A 417 21.58 6.11 10.63
N TYR A 418 20.99 6.76 9.63
CA TYR A 418 21.64 7.22 8.41
C TYR A 418 21.68 8.74 8.37
N THR A 419 22.50 9.29 7.47
CA THR A 419 22.41 10.68 7.02
C THR A 419 21.68 10.75 5.68
N TYR A 420 21.04 11.88 5.44
CA TYR A 420 20.22 12.11 4.25
C TYR A 420 20.65 13.40 3.56
N ASN A 421 20.85 13.34 2.26
CA ASN A 421 21.10 14.53 1.45
C ASN A 421 19.77 15.23 1.07
N ASP A 422 19.86 16.36 0.37
CA ASP A 422 18.69 17.13 -0.08
C ASP A 422 17.75 16.34 -1.02
N LYS A 423 18.21 15.21 -1.57
CA LYS A 423 17.43 14.30 -2.41
C LYS A 423 16.80 13.15 -1.61
N GLY A 424 17.01 13.09 -0.29
CA GLY A 424 16.56 12.00 0.57
C GLY A 424 17.37 10.71 0.44
N GLU A 425 18.54 10.74 -0.20
CA GLU A 425 19.37 9.55 -0.38
C GLU A 425 20.13 9.20 0.91
N ALA A 426 20.09 7.90 1.23
CA ALA A 426 20.73 7.30 2.39
C ALA A 426 22.25 7.31 2.32
N SER A 427 22.94 7.66 3.40
CA SER A 427 24.35 7.35 3.59
C SER A 427 24.64 6.90 5.03
N PRO A 428 25.59 5.98 5.25
CA PRO A 428 26.02 5.63 6.60
C PRO A 428 26.43 6.87 7.40
N ASP A 429 25.90 7.01 8.61
CA ASP A 429 26.33 8.03 9.56
C ASP A 429 27.65 7.61 10.24
N PRO A 430 28.75 8.37 10.07
CA PRO A 430 30.02 8.08 10.74
C PRO A 430 29.95 8.25 12.27
N GLN A 431 28.94 8.94 12.81
CA GLN A 431 28.80 9.17 14.25
C GLN A 431 27.92 8.13 14.96
N ILE A 432 27.30 7.18 14.23
CA ILE A 432 26.31 6.27 14.83
C ILE A 432 26.90 5.41 15.96
N SER A 433 28.16 5.00 15.82
CA SER A 433 28.89 4.19 16.80
C SER A 433 28.92 4.85 18.18
N LYS A 434 29.11 6.17 18.24
CA LYS A 434 29.11 6.94 19.50
C LYS A 434 27.78 6.82 20.25
N TYR A 435 26.66 6.79 19.53
CA TYR A 435 25.34 6.68 20.16
C TYR A 435 25.04 5.24 20.59
N ILE A 436 25.48 4.26 19.79
CA ILE A 436 25.40 2.84 20.14
C ILE A 436 26.21 2.56 21.41
N GLU A 437 27.45 3.03 21.50
CA GLU A 437 28.29 2.86 22.69
C GLU A 437 27.65 3.46 23.95
N LYS A 438 27.07 4.67 23.83
CA LYS A 438 26.33 5.29 24.93
C LYS A 438 25.12 4.44 25.37
N ALA A 439 24.39 3.87 24.42
CA ALA A 439 23.25 2.99 24.72
C ALA A 439 23.69 1.71 25.45
N ARG A 440 24.84 1.13 25.06
CA ARG A 440 25.42 -0.05 25.72
C ARG A 440 25.82 0.23 27.17
N ILE A 441 26.50 1.34 27.43
CA ILE A 441 26.92 1.71 28.79
C ILE A 441 25.71 1.94 29.70
N GLY A 442 24.63 2.52 29.18
CA GLY A 442 23.38 2.73 29.91
C GLY A 442 22.64 1.44 30.30
N ASN A 443 22.92 0.31 29.65
CA ASN A 443 22.34 -1.00 29.96
C ASN A 443 23.14 -1.83 30.97
N ILE A 444 24.32 -1.36 31.40
CA ILE A 444 25.24 -2.08 32.31
C ILE A 444 24.98 -1.74 33.81
N VAL A 445 23.93 -0.95 34.12
CA VAL A 445 23.60 -0.54 35.50
C VAL A 445 22.33 -1.23 36.00
#